data_AF-A0A6P2RJF7-F1
#
_entry.id   AF-A0A6P2RJF7-F1
#
_cell.length_a   1.000
_cell.length_b   1.000
_cell.length_c   1.000
_cell.angle_alpha   90.00
_cell.angle_beta   90.00
_cell.angle_gamma   90.00
#
_symmetry.space_group_name_H-M   'P 1'
#
loop_
_entity.id
_entity.type
_entity.pdbx_description
1 polymer ?
#
loop_
_entity_poly.entity_id
_entity_poly.type
_entity_poly.pdbx_seq_one_letter_code
_entity_poly.pdbx_strand_id
1 'polypeptide(L)'
;MLWRIVRACAKLGIAWIITFAIGGRKAAPEPDGPRLYGYYAWPRFGFDAPIPDRHGDEAALFQYFQGYPVGLADGSLRSLRALYETRFGRDFWRVAGSHRWMTFDVAPHRDSVRTLQRYLIEKGIYA
;
A
#
# COMPACT_ATOMS: atom_id res chain seq x y z
N MET A 1 14.94 7.46 4.57
CA MET A 1 14.64 7.44 6.02
C MET A 1 14.07 6.10 6.49
N LEU A 2 13.01 5.55 5.87
CA LEU A 2 12.35 4.30 6.31
C LEU A 2 13.30 3.10 6.51
N TRP A 3 14.24 2.85 5.59
CA TRP A 3 15.16 1.72 5.72
C TRP A 3 16.04 1.75 6.98
N ARG A 4 16.35 2.95 7.50
CA ARG A 4 17.07 3.12 8.78
C ARG A 4 16.19 2.71 9.96
N ILE A 5 14.90 3.04 9.90
CA ILE A 5 13.90 2.65 10.90
C ILE A 5 13.74 1.12 10.89
N VAL A 6 13.57 0.52 9.70
CA VAL A 6 13.45 -0.95 9.56
C VAL A 6 14.67 -1.66 10.14
N ARG A 7 15.89 -1.18 9.85
CA ARG A 7 17.13 -1.74 10.44
C ARG A 7 17.18 -1.59 11.96
N ALA A 8 16.73 -0.46 12.50
CA ALA A 8 16.68 -0.25 13.94
C ALA A 8 15.66 -1.18 14.60
N CYS A 9 14.45 -1.30 14.04
CA CYS A 9 13.43 -2.23 14.50
C CYS A 9 13.93 -3.67 14.51
N ALA A 10 14.60 -4.11 13.43
CA ALA A 10 15.18 -5.45 13.35
C ALA A 10 16.23 -5.69 14.44
N LYS A 11 17.12 -4.72 14.69
CA LYS A 11 18.13 -4.79 15.76
C LYS A 11 17.51 -4.83 17.17
N LEU A 12 16.37 -4.19 17.35
CA LEU A 12 15.66 -4.09 18.63
C LEU A 12 14.60 -5.19 18.85
N GLY A 13 14.42 -6.11 17.90
CA GLY A 13 13.38 -7.15 17.98
C GLY A 13 11.94 -6.62 17.82
N ILE A 14 11.76 -5.43 17.23
CA ILE A 14 10.44 -4.86 16.95
C ILE A 14 9.93 -5.46 15.64
N ALA A 15 8.88 -6.28 15.72
CA ALA A 15 8.39 -7.06 14.59
C ALA A 15 7.60 -6.25 13.54
N TRP A 16 6.95 -5.15 13.96
CA TRP A 16 6.00 -4.44 13.10
C TRP A 16 6.17 -2.93 13.20
N ILE A 17 5.98 -2.25 12.07
CA ILE A 17 5.74 -0.81 12.01
C ILE A 17 4.30 -0.60 11.56
N ILE A 18 3.57 0.26 12.27
CA ILE A 18 2.18 0.59 11.95
C ILE A 18 2.11 2.06 11.58
N THR A 19 1.38 2.40 10.52
CA THR A 19 1.17 3.78 10.08
C THR A 19 -0.26 4.02 9.66
N PHE A 20 -0.76 5.24 9.87
CA PHE A 20 -1.99 5.70 9.26
C PHE A 20 -1.65 6.43 7.96
N ALA A 21 -1.92 5.77 6.84
CA ALA A 21 -1.59 6.24 5.51
C ALA A 21 -2.66 7.24 5.05
N ILE A 22 -2.45 8.54 5.30
CA ILE A 22 -3.44 9.60 5.01
C ILE A 22 -3.65 9.83 3.51
N GLY A 23 -4.85 10.25 3.12
CA GLY A 23 -5.16 10.76 1.78
C GLY A 23 -6.27 10.02 1.05
N GLY A 24 -6.27 10.15 -0.27
CA GLY A 24 -7.17 9.44 -1.17
C GLY A 24 -8.57 10.03 -1.26
N ARG A 25 -9.49 9.26 -1.83
CA ARG A 25 -10.82 9.73 -2.25
C ARG A 25 -11.66 10.33 -1.12
N LYS A 26 -11.47 9.85 0.11
CA LYS A 26 -12.19 10.30 1.31
C LYS A 26 -11.57 11.47 2.06
N ALA A 27 -10.34 11.88 1.71
CA ALA A 27 -9.67 13.00 2.37
C ALA A 27 -9.88 14.29 1.57
N ALA A 28 -10.29 15.38 2.21
CA ALA A 28 -10.38 16.68 1.55
C ALA A 28 -9.02 17.05 0.90
N PRO A 29 -9.02 17.75 -0.24
CA PRO A 29 -7.80 18.38 -0.76
C PRO A 29 -7.23 19.37 0.25
N GLU A 30 -5.92 19.61 0.19
CA GLU A 30 -5.33 20.74 0.91
C GLU A 30 -5.86 22.06 0.31
N PRO A 31 -5.92 23.17 1.07
CA PRO A 31 -6.25 24.48 0.53
C PRO A 31 -5.35 24.78 -0.68
N ASP A 32 -5.96 25.03 -1.84
CA ASP A 32 -5.28 25.26 -3.13
C ASP A 32 -4.33 24.14 -3.59
N GLY A 33 -4.44 22.94 -3.02
CA GLY A 33 -3.52 21.82 -3.22
C GLY A 33 -4.19 20.53 -3.68
N PRO A 34 -3.39 19.54 -4.11
CA PRO A 34 -3.91 18.21 -4.42
C PRO A 34 -4.34 17.48 -3.14
N ARG A 35 -5.05 16.37 -3.30
CA ARG A 35 -5.25 15.42 -2.19
C ARG A 35 -3.93 14.78 -1.80
N LEU A 36 -3.76 14.50 -0.51
CA LEU A 36 -2.60 13.75 -0.02
C LEU A 36 -2.56 12.33 -0.62
N TYR A 37 -1.34 11.84 -0.86
CA TYR A 37 -1.07 10.55 -1.52
C TYR A 37 -0.45 9.50 -0.60
N GLY A 38 -0.49 9.68 0.72
CA GLY A 38 0.10 8.73 1.68
C GLY A 38 -0.42 7.30 1.48
N TYR A 39 -1.75 7.14 1.40
CA TYR A 39 -2.43 5.87 1.11
C TYR A 39 -1.93 5.15 -0.16
N TYR A 40 -1.41 5.90 -1.15
CA TYR A 40 -0.89 5.36 -2.41
C TYR A 40 0.64 5.14 -2.36
N ALA A 41 1.36 5.97 -1.61
CA ALA A 41 2.81 5.93 -1.51
C ALA A 41 3.30 4.77 -0.61
N TRP A 42 2.69 4.60 0.57
CA TRP A 42 3.17 3.64 1.58
C TRP A 42 3.26 2.19 1.09
N PRO A 43 2.31 1.65 0.28
CA PRO A 43 2.44 0.29 -0.25
C PRO A 43 3.67 0.08 -1.13
N ARG A 44 4.12 1.11 -1.85
CA ARG A 44 5.36 1.04 -2.67
C ARG A 44 6.61 0.82 -1.81
N PHE A 45 6.55 1.20 -0.54
CA PHE A 45 7.65 1.01 0.40
C PHE A 45 7.56 -0.32 1.15
N GLY A 46 6.57 -1.17 0.88
CA GLY A 46 6.40 -2.47 1.52
C GLY A 46 5.39 -2.50 2.67
N PHE A 47 4.67 -1.41 2.91
CA PHE A 47 3.50 -1.47 3.79
C PHE A 47 2.38 -2.26 3.12
N ASP A 48 1.56 -2.92 3.91
CA ASP A 48 0.41 -3.67 3.43
C ASP A 48 -0.82 -3.38 4.28
N ALA A 49 -1.98 -3.61 3.68
CA ALA A 49 -3.27 -3.56 4.36
C ALA A 49 -4.25 -4.46 3.60
N PRO A 50 -5.24 -5.06 4.28
CA PRO A 50 -6.21 -5.93 3.64
C PRO A 50 -7.03 -5.15 2.60
N ILE A 51 -7.23 -5.60 1.37
CA ILE A 51 -8.21 -4.93 0.49
C ILE A 51 -9.60 -5.23 1.08
N PRO A 52 -10.46 -4.23 1.25
CA PRO A 52 -11.83 -4.47 1.67
C PRO A 52 -12.49 -5.50 0.76
N ASP A 53 -13.24 -6.43 1.36
CA ASP A 53 -14.04 -7.39 0.60
C ASP A 53 -15.19 -6.67 -0.14
N ARG A 54 -16.06 -7.45 -0.80
CA ARG A 54 -17.23 -6.95 -1.53
C ARG A 54 -18.21 -6.08 -0.72
N HIS A 55 -18.04 -5.96 0.59
CA HIS A 55 -18.86 -5.13 1.49
C HIS A 55 -18.13 -3.89 2.00
N GLY A 56 -16.85 -3.72 1.66
CA GLY A 56 -16.11 -2.51 2.02
C GLY A 56 -16.48 -1.30 1.18
N ASP A 57 -16.03 -0.13 1.63
CA ASP A 57 -16.36 1.14 0.98
C ASP A 57 -15.89 1.22 -0.48
N GLU A 58 -14.73 0.65 -0.77
CA GLU A 58 -14.17 0.58 -2.12
C GLU A 58 -14.91 -0.43 -3.02
N ALA A 59 -15.71 -1.34 -2.45
CA ALA A 59 -16.43 -2.36 -3.22
C ALA A 59 -17.48 -1.76 -4.16
N ALA A 60 -18.11 -0.66 -3.75
CA ALA A 60 -19.02 0.11 -4.61
C ALA A 60 -18.32 0.63 -5.88
N LEU A 61 -16.99 0.69 -5.89
CA LEU A 61 -16.22 1.11 -7.05
C LEU A 61 -15.81 -0.07 -7.95
N PHE A 62 -15.85 -1.32 -7.47
CA PHE A 62 -15.41 -2.48 -8.25
C PHE A 62 -16.22 -2.65 -9.54
N GLN A 63 -17.49 -2.25 -9.54
CA GLN A 63 -18.35 -2.25 -10.74
C GLN A 63 -17.81 -1.38 -11.88
N TYR A 64 -17.03 -0.33 -11.59
CA TYR A 64 -16.42 0.54 -12.61
C TYR A 64 -15.11 -0.03 -13.16
N PHE A 65 -14.60 -1.11 -12.57
CA PHE A 65 -13.40 -1.80 -13.02
C PHE A 65 -13.72 -3.27 -13.33
N GLN A 66 -14.65 -3.49 -14.27
CA GLN A 66 -15.12 -4.82 -14.62
C GLN A 66 -13.96 -5.72 -15.10
N GLY A 67 -13.65 -6.75 -14.31
CA GLY A 67 -12.59 -7.72 -14.59
C GLY A 67 -11.17 -7.24 -14.30
N TYR A 68 -10.97 -6.02 -13.77
CA TYR A 68 -9.65 -5.46 -13.52
C TYR A 68 -9.56 -4.73 -12.18
N PRO A 69 -8.48 -4.91 -11.41
CA PRO A 69 -7.52 -6.01 -11.49
C PRO A 69 -8.20 -7.36 -11.26
N VAL A 70 -7.67 -8.40 -11.89
CA VAL A 70 -8.13 -9.78 -11.68
C VAL A 70 -8.07 -10.10 -10.19
N GLY A 71 -9.14 -10.70 -9.68
CA GLY A 71 -9.28 -11.05 -8.28
C GLY A 71 -9.84 -9.96 -7.37
N LEU A 72 -9.94 -8.71 -7.84
CA LEU A 72 -10.52 -7.62 -7.04
C LEU A 72 -12.04 -7.82 -6.87
N ALA A 73 -12.77 -8.07 -7.96
CA ALA A 73 -14.22 -8.20 -7.96
C ALA A 73 -14.72 -9.49 -7.28
N ASP A 74 -13.96 -10.59 -7.37
CA ASP A 74 -14.30 -11.88 -6.74
C ASP A 74 -13.76 -12.05 -5.31
N GLY A 75 -12.93 -11.10 -4.85
CA GLY A 75 -12.37 -11.09 -3.49
C GLY A 75 -11.20 -12.07 -3.26
N SER A 76 -10.64 -12.67 -4.32
CA SER A 76 -9.39 -13.44 -4.22
C SER A 76 -8.17 -12.54 -3.99
N LEU A 77 -8.23 -11.27 -4.40
CA LEU A 77 -7.22 -10.26 -4.14
C LEU A 77 -7.47 -9.59 -2.78
N ARG A 78 -6.67 -9.97 -1.78
CA ARG A 78 -6.96 -9.62 -0.37
C ARG A 78 -6.00 -8.62 0.27
N SER A 79 -4.95 -8.15 -0.41
CA SER A 79 -4.00 -7.20 0.18
C SER A 79 -3.49 -6.18 -0.83
N LEU A 80 -3.17 -4.97 -0.35
CA LEU A 80 -2.65 -3.90 -1.19
C LEU A 80 -1.34 -4.28 -1.85
N ARG A 81 -0.52 -5.10 -1.19
CA ARG A 81 0.66 -5.69 -1.81
C ARG A 81 0.30 -6.47 -3.07
N ALA A 82 -0.62 -7.43 -2.95
CA ALA A 82 -1.05 -8.25 -4.08
C ALA A 82 -1.67 -7.38 -5.20
N LEU A 83 -2.44 -6.36 -4.83
CA LEU A 83 -2.98 -5.38 -5.78
C LEU A 83 -1.89 -4.67 -6.58
N TYR A 84 -0.82 -4.23 -5.92
CA TYR A 84 0.27 -3.48 -6.55
C TYR A 84 1.14 -4.33 -7.48
N GLU A 85 1.08 -5.65 -7.35
CA GLU A 85 1.73 -6.62 -8.25
C GLU A 85 0.94 -6.84 -9.54
N THR A 86 -0.36 -6.53 -9.54
CA THR A 86 -1.17 -6.61 -10.77
C THR A 86 -0.83 -5.49 -11.75
N ARG A 87 -1.05 -5.73 -13.04
CA ARG A 87 -0.79 -4.77 -14.12
C ARG A 87 -1.46 -3.41 -13.91
N PHE A 88 -2.69 -3.39 -13.37
CA PHE A 88 -3.51 -2.18 -13.25
C PHE A 88 -3.86 -1.79 -11.80
N GLY A 89 -3.41 -2.56 -10.80
CA GLY A 89 -3.85 -2.33 -9.42
C GLY A 89 -3.31 -1.05 -8.79
N ARG A 90 -2.15 -0.57 -9.23
CA ARG A 90 -1.64 0.75 -8.82
C ARG A 90 -2.55 1.87 -9.31
N ASP A 91 -2.99 1.82 -10.56
CA ASP A 91 -3.86 2.83 -11.15
C ASP A 91 -5.25 2.80 -10.52
N PHE A 92 -5.81 1.60 -10.31
CA PHE A 92 -7.03 1.41 -9.53
C PHE A 92 -6.89 2.04 -8.15
N TRP A 93 -5.84 1.68 -7.40
CA TRP A 93 -5.69 2.16 -6.03
C TRP A 93 -5.50 3.67 -5.98
N ARG A 94 -4.77 4.26 -6.94
CA ARG A 94 -4.60 5.72 -7.04
C ARG A 94 -5.92 6.50 -7.21
N VAL A 95 -6.95 5.87 -7.75
CA VAL A 95 -8.26 6.50 -7.97
C VAL A 95 -9.23 6.14 -6.84
N ALA A 96 -9.32 4.85 -6.50
CA ALA A 96 -10.34 4.31 -5.62
C ALA A 96 -9.96 4.36 -4.14
N GLY A 97 -8.66 4.29 -3.84
CA GLY A 97 -8.16 4.10 -2.48
C GLY A 97 -8.41 5.29 -1.56
N SER A 98 -8.49 4.97 -0.27
CA SER A 98 -8.63 5.95 0.80
C SER A 98 -7.61 5.72 1.90
N HIS A 99 -7.53 6.69 2.82
CA HIS A 99 -6.71 6.59 4.00
C HIS A 99 -6.98 5.31 4.78
N ARG A 100 -5.95 4.73 5.38
CA ARG A 100 -6.10 3.52 6.20
C ARG A 100 -4.89 3.22 7.07
N TRP A 101 -5.11 2.40 8.08
CA TRP A 101 -4.03 1.74 8.80
C TRP A 101 -3.32 0.72 7.90
N MET A 102 -2.00 0.76 7.92
CA MET A 102 -1.13 -0.18 7.21
C MET A 102 -0.04 -0.70 8.14
N THR A 103 0.42 -1.91 7.87
CA THR A 103 1.49 -2.56 8.63
C THR A 103 2.68 -2.85 7.74
N PHE A 104 3.86 -2.93 8.35
CA PHE A 104 5.09 -3.35 7.71
C PHE A 104 5.73 -4.43 8.59
N ASP A 105 5.95 -5.62 8.01
CA ASP A 105 6.65 -6.73 8.66
C ASP A 105 8.17 -6.51 8.56
N VAL A 106 8.85 -6.42 9.69
CA VAL A 106 10.29 -6.09 9.75
C VAL A 106 11.17 -7.31 9.50
N ALA A 107 10.63 -8.54 9.51
CA ALA A 107 11.47 -9.72 9.37
C ALA A 107 12.19 -9.79 8.00
N PRO A 108 13.51 -10.08 7.94
CA PRO A 108 14.36 -9.86 6.75
C PRO A 108 13.90 -10.53 5.45
N HIS A 109 13.15 -11.64 5.54
CA HIS A 109 12.70 -12.41 4.39
C HIS A 109 11.24 -12.16 4.01
N ARG A 110 10.55 -11.27 4.73
CA ARG A 110 9.15 -10.95 4.48
C ARG A 110 9.02 -9.97 3.32
N ASP A 111 7.88 -10.03 2.67
CA ASP A 111 7.66 -9.24 1.44
C ASP A 111 7.70 -7.74 1.70
N SER A 112 7.40 -7.27 2.92
CA SER A 112 7.57 -5.87 3.31
C SER A 112 9.02 -5.41 3.12
N VAL A 113 9.98 -6.16 3.65
CA VAL A 113 11.41 -5.90 3.49
C VAL A 113 11.86 -6.07 2.04
N ARG A 114 11.39 -7.13 1.35
CA ARG A 114 11.71 -7.36 -0.08
C ARG A 114 11.20 -6.23 -0.98
N THR A 115 9.98 -5.76 -0.75
CA THR A 115 9.38 -4.65 -1.49
C THR A 115 10.16 -3.36 -1.23
N LEU A 116 10.52 -3.09 0.02
CA LEU A 116 11.37 -1.96 0.36
C LEU A 116 12.74 -2.04 -0.35
N GLN A 117 13.38 -3.21 -0.33
CA GLN A 117 14.66 -3.42 -1.01
C GLN A 117 14.54 -3.16 -2.52
N ARG A 118 13.53 -3.73 -3.18
CA ARG A 118 13.24 -3.46 -4.61
C ARG A 118 13.07 -1.97 -4.87
N TYR A 119 12.31 -1.27 -4.04
CA TYR A 119 12.12 0.17 -4.16
C TYR A 119 13.44 0.95 -4.04
N LEU A 120 14.29 0.60 -3.07
CA LEU A 120 15.58 1.28 -2.89
C LEU A 120 16.53 1.05 -4.07
N ILE A 121 16.54 -0.16 -4.64
CA ILE A 121 17.30 -0.50 -5.84
C ILE A 121 16.77 0.30 -7.04
N GLU A 122 15.45 0.33 -7.25
CA GLU A 122 14.80 1.12 -8.31
C GLU A 122 15.19 2.61 -8.23
N LYS A 123 15.41 3.14 -7.02
CA LYS A 123 15.81 4.53 -6.79
C LYS A 123 17.32 4.76 -6.74
N GLY A 124 18.15 3.74 -6.95
CA GLY A 124 19.62 3.85 -6.87
C GLY A 124 20.13 4.20 -5.46
N ILE A 125 19.35 3.92 -4.42
CA ILE A 125 19.70 4.17 -3.01
C ILE A 125 20.43 2.96 -2.40
N TYR A 126 20.25 1.79 -3.02
CA TYR A 126 20.84 0.52 -2.58
C TYR A 126 21.36 -0.21 -3.81
N ALA A 127 22.57 -0.75 -3.72
CA ALA A 127 23.24 -1.54 -4.76
C ALA A 127 23.35 -2.99 -4.31
#